data_AF-A0A421J9V8-F1
#
_entry.id   AF-A0A421J9V8-F1
#
_cell.length_a   1.000
_cell.length_b   1.000
_cell.length_c   1.000
_cell.angle_alpha   90.00
_cell.angle_beta   90.00
_cell.angle_gamma   90.00
#
_symmetry.space_group_name_H-M   'P 1'
#
loop_
_entity.id
_entity.type
_entity.pdbx_description
1 polymer ?
#
loop_
_entity_poly.entity_id
_entity_poly.type
_entity_poly.pdbx_seq_one_letter_code
_entity_poly.pdbx_strand_id
1 'polypeptide(L)'
;MTQDFLEIARNLIKTHEYLMISKSWCPDCHYAYKVWEQNGVRSKIHIIEFDKMPDQSEAKALEDAFVTLAGIKWVPTLFFHGSFFGTEKDLKNWEAQGKLKEIFRKEGLIE
;
A
#
# COMPACT_ATOMS: atom_id res chain seq x y z
N MET A 1 20.54 -17.32 10.77
CA MET A 1 19.16 -17.58 10.31
C MET A 1 18.81 -16.46 9.38
N THR A 2 18.75 -16.73 8.08
CA THR A 2 18.30 -15.77 7.07
C THR A 2 16.80 -15.54 7.28
N GLN A 3 16.39 -14.31 7.60
CA GLN A 3 14.96 -13.95 7.60
C GLN A 3 14.42 -14.12 6.18
N ASP A 4 13.29 -14.84 6.05
CA ASP A 4 12.56 -14.93 4.80
C ASP A 4 11.62 -13.73 4.67
N PHE A 5 12.11 -12.66 4.03
CA PHE A 5 11.35 -11.41 3.86
C PHE A 5 10.08 -11.60 3.02
N LEU A 6 10.02 -12.63 2.18
CA LEU A 6 8.82 -12.99 1.42
C LEU A 6 7.70 -13.46 2.35
N GLU A 7 8.01 -14.34 3.31
CA GLU A 7 7.05 -14.76 4.31
C GLU A 7 6.60 -13.60 5.21
N ILE A 8 7.52 -12.73 5.62
CA ILE A 8 7.21 -11.53 6.41
C ILE A 8 6.24 -10.61 5.63
N ALA A 9 6.55 -10.30 4.37
CA ALA A 9 5.69 -9.46 3.54
C ALA A 9 4.31 -10.09 3.34
N ARG A 10 4.24 -11.41 3.05
CA ARG A 10 2.95 -12.13 2.95
C ARG A 10 2.15 -12.05 4.26
N ASN A 11 2.82 -12.20 5.40
CA ASN A 11 2.16 -12.14 6.69
C ASN A 11 1.61 -10.73 6.97
N LEU A 12 2.38 -9.68 6.65
CA LEU A 12 1.94 -8.29 6.77
C LEU A 12 0.71 -8.00 5.91
N ILE A 13 0.72 -8.47 4.65
CA ILE A 13 -0.40 -8.34 3.70
C ILE A 13 -1.64 -9.06 4.20
N LYS A 14 -1.50 -10.26 4.81
CA LYS A 14 -2.62 -11.01 5.36
C LYS A 14 -3.15 -10.46 6.67
N THR A 15 -2.27 -9.89 7.50
CA THR A 15 -2.61 -9.40 8.84
C THR A 15 -3.34 -8.06 8.76
N HIS A 16 -2.98 -7.21 7.80
CA HIS A 16 -3.59 -5.90 7.63
C HIS A 16 -4.58 -5.96 6.46
N GLU A 17 -5.86 -5.72 6.77
CA GLU A 17 -6.93 -5.71 5.78
C GLU A 17 -6.68 -4.70 4.66
N TYR A 18 -6.14 -3.53 5.03
CA TYR A 18 -5.70 -2.49 4.09
C TYR A 18 -4.26 -2.11 4.39
N LEU A 19 -3.38 -2.33 3.42
CA LEU A 19 -1.96 -2.05 3.54
C LEU A 19 -1.46 -1.24 2.34
N MET A 20 -0.62 -0.25 2.62
CA MET A 20 0.02 0.61 1.64
C MET A 20 1.52 0.62 1.88
N ILE A 21 2.26 0.40 0.80
CA ILE A 21 3.72 0.58 0.77
C ILE A 21 4.04 1.97 0.25
N SER A 22 4.97 2.66 0.92
CA SER A 22 5.35 4.03 0.60
C SER A 22 6.83 4.33 0.87
N LYS A 23 7.30 5.45 0.32
CA LYS A 23 8.56 6.10 0.67
C LYS A 23 8.28 7.57 0.95
N SER A 24 8.82 8.11 2.03
CA SER A 24 8.45 9.45 2.54
C SER A 24 8.81 10.59 1.59
N TRP A 25 9.80 10.41 0.72
CA TRP A 25 10.19 11.37 -0.32
C TRP A 25 9.37 11.25 -1.61
N CYS A 26 8.50 10.24 -1.73
CA CYS A 26 7.80 9.96 -2.98
C CYS A 26 6.59 10.89 -3.18
N PRO A 27 6.58 11.75 -4.22
CA PRO A 27 5.48 12.68 -4.46
C PRO A 27 4.13 11.97 -4.72
N ASP A 28 4.14 10.83 -5.40
CA ASP A 28 2.93 10.07 -5.71
C ASP A 28 2.28 9.45 -4.47
N CYS A 29 3.06 9.18 -3.42
CA CYS A 29 2.53 8.70 -2.14
C CYS A 29 1.71 9.78 -1.43
N HIS A 30 2.04 11.07 -1.59
CA HIS A 30 1.24 12.16 -1.03
C HIS A 30 -0.16 12.21 -1.60
N TYR A 31 -0.34 11.83 -2.88
CA TYR A 31 -1.67 11.75 -3.47
C TYR A 31 -2.51 10.67 -2.79
N ALA A 32 -1.97 9.46 -2.64
CA ALA A 32 -2.66 8.38 -1.93
C ALA A 32 -3.01 8.78 -0.48
N TYR A 33 -2.08 9.42 0.25
CA TYR A 33 -2.37 9.93 1.59
C TYR A 33 -3.53 10.93 1.61
N LYS A 34 -3.56 11.86 0.65
CA LYS A 34 -4.65 12.83 0.52
C LYS A 34 -5.98 12.12 0.25
N VAL A 35 -5.99 11.11 -0.62
CA VAL A 35 -7.19 10.30 -0.88
C VAL A 35 -7.70 9.65 0.41
N TRP A 36 -6.80 9.08 1.24
CA TRP A 36 -7.18 8.48 2.51
C TRP A 36 -7.74 9.49 3.50
N GLU A 37 -7.11 10.66 3.62
CA GLU A 37 -7.58 11.75 4.49
C GLU A 37 -8.94 12.29 4.05
N GLN A 38 -9.12 12.55 2.76
CA GLN A 38 -10.36 13.09 2.19
C GLN A 38 -11.55 12.15 2.36
N ASN A 39 -11.30 10.84 2.38
CA ASN A 39 -12.34 9.83 2.60
C ASN A 39 -12.45 9.40 4.07
N GLY A 40 -11.64 9.96 4.98
CA GLY A 40 -11.66 9.63 6.41
C GLY A 40 -11.22 8.20 6.74
N VAL A 41 -10.38 7.59 5.89
CA VAL A 41 -9.99 6.18 5.99
C VAL A 41 -8.51 5.97 6.31
N ARG A 42 -7.73 7.05 6.48
CA ARG A 42 -6.31 6.99 6.81
C ARG A 42 -5.98 6.13 8.02
N SER A 43 -6.87 6.09 9.02
CA SER A 43 -6.74 5.28 10.23
C SER A 43 -6.92 3.77 9.98
N LYS A 44 -7.60 3.39 8.89
CA LYS A 44 -7.79 1.99 8.48
C LYS A 44 -6.60 1.45 7.67
N ILE A 45 -5.86 2.33 6.99
CA ILE A 45 -4.74 1.94 6.13
C ILE A 45 -3.46 1.79 6.97
N HIS A 46 -2.88 0.59 6.95
CA HIS A 46 -1.54 0.35 7.47
C HIS A 46 -0.50 0.82 6.45
N ILE A 47 0.36 1.78 6.82
CA ILE A 47 1.34 2.38 5.91
C ILE A 47 2.74 1.98 6.34
N ILE A 48 3.47 1.34 5.42
CA ILE A 48 4.86 0.95 5.61
C ILE A 48 5.73 1.91 4.82
N GLU A 49 6.55 2.69 5.54
CA GLU A 49 7.50 3.64 4.95
C GLU A 49 8.91 3.05 5.00
N PHE A 50 9.40 2.46 3.89
CA PHE A 50 10.72 1.79 3.86
C PHE A 50 11.87 2.76 4.16
N ASP A 51 11.77 4.00 3.69
CA ASP A 51 12.79 5.04 3.90
C ASP A 51 12.99 5.39 5.38
N LYS A 52 11.97 5.20 6.21
CA LYS A 52 12.00 5.48 7.65
C LYS A 52 12.41 4.28 8.50
N MET A 53 12.63 3.12 7.91
CA MET A 53 13.06 1.94 8.64
C MET A 53 14.50 2.13 9.16
N PRO A 54 14.80 1.69 10.39
CA PRO A 54 16.12 1.85 10.99
C PRO A 54 17.18 1.06 10.23
N ASP A 55 16.84 -0.14 9.76
CA ASP A 55 17.73 -0.98 8.96
C ASP A 55 17.36 -0.92 7.47
N GLN A 56 18.20 -0.26 6.70
CA GLN A 56 17.99 -0.07 5.26
C GLN A 56 18.24 -1.36 4.45
N SER A 57 19.01 -2.32 4.99
CA SER A 57 19.19 -3.62 4.35
C SER A 57 17.91 -4.46 4.47
N GLU A 58 17.29 -4.48 5.65
CA GLU A 58 15.98 -5.10 5.87
C GLU A 58 14.89 -4.39 5.07
N ALA A 59 14.89 -3.05 5.05
CA ALA A 59 13.91 -2.27 4.30
C ALA A 59 13.92 -2.61 2.81
N LYS A 60 15.12 -2.72 2.23
CA LYS A 60 15.29 -3.12 0.83
C LYS A 60 14.86 -4.57 0.58
N ALA A 61 15.25 -5.50 1.46
CA ALA A 61 14.87 -6.90 1.31
C ALA A 61 13.33 -7.09 1.41
N LEU A 62 12.69 -6.35 2.31
CA LEU A 62 11.25 -6.32 2.45
C LEU A 62 10.59 -5.66 1.22
N GLU A 63 11.13 -4.54 0.72
CA GLU A 63 10.69 -3.92 -0.52
C GLU A 63 10.73 -4.91 -1.69
N ASP A 64 11.85 -5.58 -1.92
CA ASP A 64 11.99 -6.59 -2.97
C ASP A 64 10.97 -7.74 -2.83
N ALA A 65 10.67 -8.14 -1.59
CA ALA A 65 9.61 -9.11 -1.30
C ALA A 65 8.22 -8.59 -1.69
N PHE A 66 7.88 -7.35 -1.32
CA PHE A 66 6.61 -6.73 -1.72
C PHE A 66 6.51 -6.55 -3.24
N VAL A 67 7.59 -6.19 -3.92
CA VAL A 67 7.66 -6.11 -5.38
C VAL A 67 7.41 -7.46 -6.02
N THR A 68 7.97 -8.53 -5.46
CA THR A 68 7.75 -9.90 -5.93
C THR A 68 6.29 -10.33 -5.75
N LEU A 69 5.63 -9.92 -4.66
CA LEU A 69 4.22 -10.23 -4.39
C LEU A 69 3.24 -9.39 -5.22
N ALA A 70 3.55 -8.10 -5.44
CA ALA A 70 2.71 -7.20 -6.23
C ALA A 70 2.92 -7.37 -7.74
N GLY A 71 4.08 -7.87 -8.17
CA GLY A 71 4.50 -7.87 -9.57
C GLY A 71 4.87 -6.49 -10.12
N ILE A 72 4.92 -5.46 -9.26
CA ILE A 72 5.27 -4.08 -9.64
C ILE A 72 6.36 -3.53 -8.73
N LYS A 73 7.27 -2.74 -9.31
CA LYS A 73 8.40 -2.14 -8.59
C LYS A 73 8.08 -0.76 -7.98
N TRP A 74 6.96 -0.16 -8.36
CA TRP A 74 6.68 1.24 -8.09
C TRP A 74 5.85 1.41 -6.82
N VAL A 75 6.27 2.35 -5.97
CA VAL A 75 5.46 2.86 -4.88
C VAL A 75 4.67 4.09 -5.36
N PRO A 76 3.46 4.35 -4.84
CA PRO A 76 2.76 3.58 -3.82
C PRO A 76 2.10 2.29 -4.36
N THR A 77 2.20 1.22 -3.58
CA THR A 77 1.55 -0.08 -3.84
C THR A 77 0.49 -0.32 -2.77
N LEU A 78 -0.72 -0.66 -3.19
CA LEU A 78 -1.86 -0.91 -2.31
C LEU A 78 -2.20 -2.39 -2.30
N PHE A 79 -2.44 -2.92 -1.09
CA PHE A 79 -2.88 -4.29 -0.86
C PHE A 79 -4.12 -4.29 0.00
N PHE A 80 -5.22 -4.80 -0.54
CA PHE A 80 -6.50 -4.92 0.16
C PHE A 80 -6.85 -6.42 0.26
N HIS A 81 -7.38 -6.85 1.41
CA HIS A 81 -7.83 -8.22 1.64
C HIS A 81 -6.76 -9.28 1.31
N GLY A 82 -5.50 -8.98 1.62
CA GLY A 82 -4.39 -9.89 1.36
C GLY A 82 -3.91 -9.97 -0.09
N SER A 83 -4.42 -9.12 -0.99
CA SER A 83 -4.11 -9.15 -2.43
C SER A 83 -3.73 -7.76 -2.95
N PHE A 84 -2.99 -7.72 -4.07
CA PHE A 84 -2.68 -6.46 -4.75
C PHE A 84 -3.97 -5.79 -5.22
N PHE A 85 -4.16 -4.53 -4.81
CA PHE A 85 -5.33 -3.73 -5.13
C PHE A 85 -5.06 -2.72 -6.25
N GLY A 86 -3.91 -2.05 -6.21
CA GLY A 86 -3.56 -1.04 -7.20
C GLY A 86 -2.45 -0.10 -6.78
N THR A 87 -2.34 0.99 -7.54
CA THR A 87 -1.32 2.05 -7.39
C THR A 87 -1.97 3.43 -7.31
N GLU A 88 -1.15 4.47 -7.17
CA GLU A 88 -1.61 5.86 -7.28
C GLU A 88 -2.37 6.12 -8.60
N LYS A 89 -1.93 5.52 -9.70
CA LYS A 89 -2.54 5.70 -11.02
C LYS A 89 -3.96 5.17 -11.04
N ASP A 90 -4.20 4.04 -10.39
CA ASP A 90 -5.53 3.45 -10.25
C ASP A 90 -6.43 4.37 -9.44
N LEU A 91 -5.94 4.89 -8.30
CA LEU A 91 -6.66 5.89 -7.50
C LEU A 91 -7.03 7.13 -8.31
N LYS A 92 -6.06 7.73 -9.04
CA LYS A 92 -6.29 8.90 -9.91
C LYS A 92 -7.34 8.61 -10.98
N ASN A 93 -7.27 7.43 -11.59
CA ASN A 93 -8.20 7.01 -12.63
C ASN A 93 -9.63 6.82 -12.08
N TRP A 94 -9.77 6.19 -10.92
CA TRP A 94 -11.09 6.00 -10.29
C TRP A 94 -11.67 7.32 -9.77
N GLU A 95 -10.84 8.24 -9.29
CA GLU A 95 -11.26 9.59 -8.91
C GLU A 95 -11.75 10.37 -10.13
N ALA A 96 -10.98 10.36 -11.23
CA ALA A 96 -11.35 11.03 -12.48
C ALA A 96 -12.64 10.47 -13.09
N GLN A 97 -12.91 9.18 -12.89
CA GLN A 97 -14.16 8.53 -13.32
C GLN A 97 -15.33 8.70 -12.34
N GLY A 98 -15.11 9.31 -11.16
CA GLY A 98 -16.13 9.40 -10.11
C GLY A 98 -16.49 8.08 -9.44
N LYS A 99 -15.70 7.01 -9.63
CA LYS A 99 -15.95 5.66 -9.11
C LYS A 99 -15.20 5.32 -7.83
N LEU A 100 -14.28 6.19 -7.40
CA LEU A 100 -13.41 5.94 -6.24
C LEU A 100 -14.18 5.49 -4.98
N LYS A 101 -15.23 6.23 -4.61
CA LYS A 101 -16.06 5.91 -3.44
C LYS A 101 -16.83 4.60 -3.60
N GLU A 102 -17.35 4.33 -4.79
CA GLU A 102 -18.04 3.07 -5.08
C GLU A 102 -17.10 1.87 -4.89
N ILE A 103 -15.88 1.98 -5.41
CA ILE A 103 -14.86 0.95 -5.25
C ILE A 103 -14.49 0.78 -3.77
N PHE A 104 -14.25 1.87 -3.05
CA PHE A 104 -13.95 1.79 -1.62
C PHE A 104 -15.08 1.15 -0.81
N ARG A 105 -16.35 1.41 -1.14
CA ARG A 105 -17.48 0.75 -0.50
C ARG A 105 -17.51 -0.74 -0.82
N LYS A 106 -17.27 -1.10 -2.08
CA LYS A 106 -17.21 -2.51 -2.52
C LYS A 106 -16.11 -3.28 -1.79
N GLU A 107 -14.98 -2.64 -1.55
CA GLU A 107 -13.85 -3.20 -0.80
C GLU A 107 -14.01 -3.09 0.74
N GLY A 108 -15.14 -2.56 1.23
CA GLY A 108 -15.42 -2.39 2.67
C GLY A 108 -14.66 -1.27 3.37
N LEU A 109 -13.90 -0.46 2.62
CA LEU A 109 -13.05 0.59 3.18
C LEU A 109 -13.89 1.76 3.71
N ILE A 110 -15.02 2.06 3.06
CA ILE A 110 -16.02 3.04 3.51
C ILE A 110 -17.42 2.42 3.55
N GLU A 111 -18.31 3.02 4.32
CA GLU A 111 -19.72 2.62 4.44
C GLU A 111 -20.60 3.10 3.26
#